data_AF-A0A1F5CU47-F1
#
_entry.id   AF-A0A1F5CU47-F1
#
_cell.length_a   1.000
_cell.length_b   1.000
_cell.length_c   1.000
_cell.angle_alpha   90.00
_cell.angle_beta   90.00
_cell.angle_gamma   90.00
#
_symmetry.space_group_name_H-M   'P 1'
#
loop_
_entity.id
_entity.type
_entity.pdbx_description
1 polymer ?
#
loop_
_entity_poly.entity_id
_entity_poly.type
_entity_poly.pdbx_seq_one_letter_code
_entity_poly.pdbx_strand_id
1 'polypeptide(L)'
;MKRMNQRNAMRMMRQMGMKMDEIGGVKEVVIKLSERELVIEKPSVSVINMQGQRIYQIVGEKTSERPLEGGAEVTPTIKEEDVLLVAQQANVSPQESKKALEETGGDLAQAIILLKTR
;
A
#
# COMPACT_ATOMS: atom_id res chain seq x y z
N MET A 1 14.91 -9.38 -27.99
CA MET A 1 14.57 -8.09 -28.61
C MET A 1 15.67 -7.09 -28.29
N LYS A 2 16.24 -6.43 -29.31
CA LYS A 2 17.39 -5.51 -29.18
C LYS A 2 16.98 -4.37 -28.25
N ARG A 3 17.68 -4.17 -27.12
CA ARG A 3 17.52 -3.01 -26.24
C ARG A 3 17.50 -1.77 -27.13
N MET A 4 16.31 -1.19 -27.33
CA MET A 4 16.17 0.09 -28.01
C MET A 4 17.11 1.03 -27.27
N ASN A 5 18.11 1.54 -27.97
CA ASN A 5 19.20 2.30 -27.34
C ASN A 5 18.55 3.54 -26.70
N GLN A 6 18.36 3.55 -25.38
CA GLN A 6 17.61 4.60 -24.66
C GLN A 6 18.10 6.01 -25.02
N ARG A 7 19.38 6.13 -25.36
CA ARG A 7 20.01 7.35 -25.86
C ARG A 7 19.41 7.86 -27.18
N ASN A 8 19.06 6.95 -28.10
CA ASN A 8 18.44 7.29 -29.38
C ASN A 8 16.98 7.75 -29.19
N ALA A 9 16.23 7.09 -28.30
CA ALA A 9 14.88 7.50 -27.94
C ALA A 9 14.87 8.89 -27.27
N MET A 10 15.78 9.13 -26.32
CA MET A 10 15.97 10.46 -25.70
C MET A 10 16.31 11.55 -26.72
N ARG A 11 17.19 11.25 -27.70
CA ARG A 11 17.58 12.20 -28.74
C ARG A 11 16.39 12.58 -29.62
N MET A 12 15.58 11.60 -30.01
CA MET A 12 14.36 11.82 -30.80
C MET A 12 13.32 12.63 -30.02
N MET A 13 13.14 12.36 -28.72
CA MET A 13 12.20 13.11 -27.88
C MET A 13 12.60 14.59 -27.73
N ARG A 14 13.89 14.87 -27.53
CA ARG A 14 14.42 16.25 -27.49
C ARG A 14 14.22 17.00 -28.82
N GLN A 15 14.35 16.32 -29.95
CA GLN A 15 14.10 16.91 -31.27
C GLN A 15 12.63 17.29 -31.48
N MET A 16 11.70 16.60 -30.82
CA MET A 16 10.27 16.93 -30.83
C MET A 16 9.90 18.04 -29.83
N GLY A 17 10.89 18.72 -29.21
CA GLY A 17 10.66 19.79 -28.25
C GLY A 17 10.17 19.33 -26.88
N MET A 18 10.14 18.02 -26.64
CA MET A 18 9.77 17.47 -25.32
C MET A 18 10.96 17.61 -24.37
N LYS A 19 10.80 18.47 -23.35
CA LYS A 19 11.77 18.60 -22.26
C LYS A 19 11.57 17.46 -21.27
N MET A 20 12.68 16.83 -20.93
CA MET A 20 12.77 15.79 -19.91
C MET A 20 13.54 16.39 -18.74
N ASP A 21 12.87 16.50 -17.61
CA ASP A 21 13.42 17.07 -16.39
C ASP A 21 13.73 15.95 -15.41
N GLU A 22 14.93 15.97 -14.82
CA GLU A 22 15.32 15.00 -13.80
C GLU A 22 14.81 15.46 -12.43
N ILE A 23 14.23 14.53 -11.67
CA ILE A 23 13.77 14.79 -10.30
C ILE A 23 14.90 14.38 -9.34
N GLY A 24 15.56 15.37 -8.75
CA GLY A 24 16.62 15.15 -7.78
C GLY A 24 16.11 14.71 -6.41
N GLY A 25 16.94 13.98 -5.67
CA GLY A 25 16.69 13.65 -4.26
C GLY A 25 15.61 12.59 -4.03
N VAL A 26 15.23 11.82 -5.05
CA VAL A 26 14.24 10.75 -4.90
C VAL A 26 14.84 9.61 -4.07
N LYS A 27 14.21 9.36 -2.91
CA LYS A 27 14.65 8.29 -2.00
C LYS A 27 14.02 6.94 -2.35
N GLU A 28 12.76 6.96 -2.78
CA GLU A 28 11.94 5.77 -2.98
C GLU A 28 10.83 6.05 -4.00
N VAL A 29 10.45 5.02 -4.77
CA VAL A 29 9.20 4.98 -5.53
C VAL A 29 8.41 3.77 -5.09
N VAL A 30 7.15 3.98 -4.71
CA VAL A 30 6.20 2.93 -4.31
C VAL A 30 5.11 2.82 -5.36
N ILE A 31 5.00 1.66 -6.00
CA ILE A 31 3.93 1.32 -6.93
C ILE A 31 2.97 0.41 -6.17
N LYS A 32 1.79 0.93 -5.84
CA LYS A 32 0.74 0.14 -5.18
C LYS A 32 -0.02 -0.66 -6.24
N LEU A 33 0.07 -1.99 -6.17
CA LEU A 33 -0.76 -2.91 -6.94
C LEU A 33 -1.96 -3.33 -6.09
N SER A 34 -2.82 -4.20 -6.64
CA SER A 34 -4.04 -4.67 -5.96
C SER A 34 -3.79 -5.49 -4.69
N GLU A 35 -2.68 -6.23 -4.62
CA GLU A 35 -2.37 -7.16 -3.52
C GLU A 35 -1.02 -6.90 -2.84
N ARG A 36 -0.17 -6.10 -3.48
CA ARG A 36 1.21 -5.85 -3.04
C ARG A 36 1.69 -4.47 -3.47
N GLU A 37 2.72 -4.00 -2.82
CA GLU A 37 3.49 -2.82 -3.21
C GLU A 37 4.82 -3.25 -3.81
N LEU A 38 5.18 -2.63 -4.92
CA LEU A 38 6.51 -2.74 -5.50
C LEU A 38 7.29 -1.48 -5.16
N VAL A 39 8.40 -1.67 -4.47
CA VAL A 39 9.23 -0.60 -3.92
C VAL A 39 10.56 -0.56 -4.62
N ILE A 40 10.91 0.61 -5.14
CA ILE A 40 12.16 0.87 -5.84
C ILE A 40 12.98 1.82 -4.98
N GLU A 41 14.08 1.32 -4.42
CA GLU A 41 14.97 2.09 -3.55
C GLU A 41 15.95 2.94 -4.37
N LYS A 42 16.15 4.20 -3.97
CA LYS A 42 17.07 5.17 -4.62
C LYS A 42 16.97 5.19 -6.16
N PRO A 43 15.76 5.36 -6.74
CA PRO A 43 15.62 5.38 -8.19
C PRO A 43 16.10 6.70 -8.78
N SER A 44 16.56 6.66 -10.03
CA SER A 44 16.63 7.84 -10.89
C SER A 44 15.26 8.03 -11.54
N VAL A 45 14.68 9.22 -11.35
CA VAL A 45 13.35 9.56 -11.87
C VAL A 45 13.45 10.77 -12.79
N SER A 46 12.83 10.68 -13.97
CA SER A 46 12.69 11.78 -14.90
C SER A 46 11.23 11.97 -15.29
N VAL A 47 10.84 13.20 -15.61
CA VAL A 47 9.47 13.56 -15.99
C VAL A 47 9.43 14.26 -17.34
N ILE A 48 8.43 13.91 -18.14
CA ILE A 48 8.11 14.55 -19.42
C ILE A 48 6.67 15.03 -19.36
N ASN A 49 6.42 16.28 -19.74
CA ASN A 49 5.07 16.81 -19.87
C ASN A 49 4.64 16.77 -21.34
N MET A 50 3.58 16.03 -21.65
CA MET A 50 3.06 15.85 -23.00
C MET A 50 1.54 16.05 -22.99
N GLN A 51 1.04 17.08 -23.68
CA GLN A 51 -0.40 17.34 -23.84
C GLN A 51 -1.21 17.29 -22.53
N GLY A 52 -0.66 17.83 -21.44
CA GLY A 52 -1.31 17.84 -20.11
C GLY A 52 -1.11 16.56 -19.29
N GLN A 53 -0.46 15.53 -19.84
CA GLN A 53 -0.07 14.32 -19.11
C GLN A 53 1.39 14.39 -18.66
N ARG A 54 1.67 13.92 -17.45
CA ARG A 54 3.02 13.80 -16.91
C ARG A 54 3.45 12.34 -17.01
N ILE A 55 4.48 12.06 -17.80
CA ILE A 55 5.06 10.74 -17.95
C ILE A 55 6.31 10.68 -17.08
N TYR A 56 6.33 9.75 -16.13
CA TYR A 56 7.48 9.51 -15.27
C TYR A 56 8.26 8.29 -15.75
N GLN A 57 9.56 8.46 -15.98
CA GLN A 57 10.49 7.38 -16.22
C GLN A 57 11.23 7.08 -14.93
N ILE A 58 11.11 5.85 -14.43
CA ILE A 58 11.73 5.39 -13.19
C ILE A 58 12.74 4.31 -13.56
N VAL A 59 14.00 4.50 -13.13
CA VAL A 59 15.08 3.53 -13.31
C VAL A 59 15.69 3.24 -11.95
N GLY A 60 15.62 2.00 -11.50
CA GLY A 60 16.26 1.54 -10.26
C GLY A 60 16.84 0.15 -10.43
N GLU A 61 17.89 -0.16 -9.68
CA GLU A 61 18.55 -1.48 -9.72
C GLU A 61 17.92 -2.47 -8.74
N LYS A 62 17.49 -1.97 -7.57
CA LYS A 62 16.95 -2.79 -6.49
C LYS A 62 15.44 -2.58 -6.37
N THR A 63 14.71 -3.65 -6.59
CA THR A 63 13.26 -3.75 -6.43
C THR A 63 12.94 -4.71 -5.29
N SER A 64 12.11 -4.27 -4.36
CA SER A 64 11.55 -5.08 -3.29
C SER A 64 10.04 -5.16 -3.43
N GLU A 65 9.46 -6.29 -3.06
CA GLU A 65 8.02 -6.44 -2.95
C GLU A 65 7.65 -6.41 -1.47
N ARG A 66 6.71 -5.54 -1.11
CA ARG A 66 6.09 -5.51 0.21
C ARG A 66 4.61 -5.90 0.05
N PRO A 67 4.01 -6.68 0.96
CA PRO A 67 2.56 -6.77 1.02
C PRO A 67 1.98 -5.36 1.23
N LEU A 68 0.78 -5.07 0.71
CA LEU A 68 0.14 -3.77 0.90
C LEU A 68 0.06 -3.44 2.39
N GLU A 69 0.76 -2.40 2.84
CA GLU A 69 0.42 -1.71 4.08
C GLU A 69 -0.90 -0.97 3.84
N GLY A 70 -2.00 -1.70 4.05
CA GLY A 70 -3.37 -1.33 3.71
C GLY A 70 -4.25 -2.51 3.26
N GLY A 71 -3.63 -3.67 3.00
CA GLY A 71 -4.28 -4.98 2.90
C GLY A 71 -4.01 -5.85 4.12
N ALA A 72 -3.57 -5.25 5.24
CA ALA A 72 -3.94 -5.81 6.52
C ALA A 72 -5.47 -5.84 6.49
N GLU A 73 -6.05 -6.99 6.80
CA GLU A 73 -7.33 -7.01 7.47
C GLU A 73 -7.35 -5.77 8.36
N VAL A 74 -8.37 -4.93 8.18
CA VAL A 74 -8.77 -4.01 9.22
C VAL A 74 -9.13 -4.95 10.37
N THR A 75 -8.12 -5.45 11.08
CA THR A 75 -8.22 -5.72 12.48
C THR A 75 -8.48 -4.32 12.99
N PRO A 76 -9.74 -3.96 13.32
CA PRO A 76 -9.96 -2.84 14.21
C PRO A 76 -8.90 -2.94 15.30
N THR A 77 -8.39 -1.82 15.76
CA THR A 77 -7.37 -1.80 16.82
C THR A 77 -8.03 -2.33 18.10
N ILE A 78 -8.22 -3.65 18.16
CA ILE A 78 -8.91 -4.35 19.24
C ILE A 78 -7.93 -4.27 20.39
N LYS A 79 -8.22 -3.37 21.33
CA LYS A 79 -7.43 -3.26 22.54
C LYS A 79 -7.67 -4.52 23.36
N GLU A 80 -6.63 -5.01 24.03
CA GLU A 80 -6.78 -6.14 24.96
C GLU A 80 -7.81 -5.84 26.06
N GLU A 81 -7.94 -4.57 26.45
CA GLU A 81 -8.98 -4.09 27.37
C GLU A 81 -10.40 -4.38 26.85
N ASP A 82 -10.65 -4.16 25.56
CA ASP A 82 -11.95 -4.39 24.93
C ASP A 82 -12.25 -5.90 24.84
N VAL A 83 -11.23 -6.72 24.53
CA VAL A 83 -11.36 -8.20 24.54
C VAL A 83 -11.72 -8.71 25.93
N LEU A 84 -11.05 -8.22 26.96
CA LEU A 84 -11.30 -8.62 28.34
C LEU A 84 -12.69 -8.17 28.81
N LEU A 85 -13.14 -6.97 28.41
CA LEU A 85 -14.47 -6.46 28.73
C LEU A 85 -15.56 -7.32 28.09
N VAL A 86 -15.42 -7.64 26.80
CA VAL A 86 -16.36 -8.53 26.10
C VAL A 86 -16.35 -9.93 26.70
N ALA A 87 -15.18 -10.48 27.02
CA ALA A 87 -15.04 -11.80 27.65
C ALA A 87 -15.75 -11.87 28.99
N GLN A 88 -15.59 -10.84 29.83
CA GLN A 88 -16.26 -10.77 31.13
C GLN A 88 -17.77 -10.58 30.98
N GLN A 89 -18.22 -9.70 30.08
CA GLN A 89 -19.65 -9.39 29.92
C GLN A 89 -20.44 -10.50 29.24
N ALA A 90 -19.83 -11.24 28.31
CA ALA A 90 -20.41 -12.38 27.63
C ALA A 90 -20.11 -13.72 28.32
N ASN A 91 -19.24 -13.74 29.33
CA ASN A 91 -18.78 -14.93 30.05
C ASN A 91 -18.20 -16.01 29.11
N VAL A 92 -17.37 -15.60 28.16
CA VAL A 92 -16.71 -16.47 27.18
C VAL A 92 -15.18 -16.34 27.26
N SER A 93 -14.46 -17.18 26.51
CA SER A 93 -13.00 -17.11 26.48
C SER A 93 -12.49 -15.81 25.81
N PRO A 94 -11.29 -15.32 26.18
CA PRO A 94 -10.67 -14.18 25.50
C PRO A 94 -10.47 -14.41 23.99
N GLN A 95 -10.25 -15.67 23.60
CA GLN A 95 -10.11 -16.04 22.18
C GLN A 95 -11.43 -15.88 21.41
N GLU A 96 -12.56 -16.29 21.98
CA GLU A 96 -13.88 -16.11 21.37
C GLU A 96 -14.29 -14.63 21.35
N SER A 97 -13.93 -13.89 22.39
CA SER A 97 -14.18 -12.44 22.47
C SER A 97 -13.44 -11.68 21.40
N LYS A 98 -12.17 -12.05 21.16
CA LYS A 98 -11.36 -11.47 20.08
C LYS A 98 -11.99 -11.74 18.72
N LYS A 99 -12.42 -12.98 18.46
CA LYS A 99 -13.11 -13.32 17.22
C LYS A 99 -14.41 -12.54 17.03
N ALA A 100 -15.22 -12.40 18.07
CA ALA A 100 -16.46 -11.63 17.98
C ALA A 100 -16.21 -10.14 17.72
N LEU A 101 -15.14 -9.56 18.29
CA LEU A 101 -14.72 -8.19 18.01
C LEU A 101 -14.16 -8.03 16.59
N GLU A 102 -13.47 -9.04 16.06
CA GLU A 102 -13.03 -9.08 14.66
C GLU A 102 -14.25 -9.16 13.71
N GLU A 103 -15.23 -10.03 14.00
CA GLU A 103 -16.46 -10.19 13.21
C GLU A 103 -17.35 -8.93 13.22
N THR A 104 -17.34 -8.16 14.31
CA THR A 104 -18.15 -6.95 14.47
C THR A 104 -17.41 -5.66 14.15
N GLY A 105 -16.18 -5.75 13.61
CA GLY A 105 -15.40 -4.57 13.24
C GLY A 105 -15.02 -3.68 14.44
N GLY A 106 -14.94 -4.25 15.64
CA GLY A 106 -14.52 -3.57 16.87
C GLY A 106 -15.65 -2.94 17.66
N ASP A 107 -16.91 -3.21 17.31
CA ASP A 107 -18.07 -2.76 18.08
C ASP A 107 -18.31 -3.67 19.30
N LEU A 108 -17.96 -3.17 20.49
CA LEU A 108 -18.12 -3.90 21.76
C LEU A 108 -19.57 -4.33 22.03
N ALA A 109 -20.54 -3.47 21.72
CA ALA A 109 -21.95 -3.74 22.02
C ALA A 109 -22.47 -4.84 21.09
N GLN A 110 -22.17 -4.76 19.79
CA GLN A 110 -22.52 -5.82 18.85
C GLN A 110 -21.80 -7.13 19.18
N ALA A 111 -20.52 -7.10 19.58
CA ALA A 111 -19.78 -8.31 19.96
C ALA A 111 -20.42 -9.03 21.15
N ILE A 112 -20.82 -8.29 22.20
CA ILE A 112 -21.47 -8.87 23.38
C ILE A 112 -22.85 -9.47 23.01
N ILE A 113 -23.64 -8.76 22.19
CA ILE A 113 -24.95 -9.27 21.76
C ILE A 113 -24.78 -10.52 20.90
N LEU A 114 -23.83 -10.51 19.97
CA LEU A 114 -23.52 -11.64 19.08
C LEU A 114 -23.12 -12.89 19.87
N LEU A 115 -22.29 -12.73 20.90
CA LEU A 115 -21.88 -13.82 21.78
C LEU A 115 -22.99 -14.33 22.70
N LYS A 116 -23.91 -13.47 23.14
CA LYS A 116 -25.04 -13.87 24.02
C LYS A 116 -26.22 -14.48 23.26
N THR A 117 -26.33 -14.21 21.96
CA THR A 117 -27.43 -14.70 21.12
C THR A 117 -27.08 -16.00 20.39
N ARG A 118 -25.83 -16.44 20.54
CA ARG A 118 -25.29 -17.69 19.99
C ARG A 118 -25.59 -18.86 20.94
#